data_AF-W1XI75-F1
#
_entry.id   AF-W1XI75-F1
#
_cell.length_a   1.000
_cell.length_b   1.000
_cell.length_c   1.000
_cell.angle_alpha   90.00
_cell.angle_beta   90.00
_cell.angle_gamma   90.00
#
_symmetry.space_group_name_H-M   'P 1'
#
loop_
_entity.id
_entity.type
_entity.pdbx_description
1 polymer ?
#
loop_
_entity_poly.entity_id
_entity_poly.type
_entity_poly.pdbx_seq_one_letter_code
_entity_poly.pdbx_strand_id
1 'polypeptide(L)' 'YDHITSAIGGAIAATNGANFLCYVTPAEHLRLPDINDVKEGIIASKIAAHAADIANGLPGARDRDNAMAKARQNLDWDE' A
#
# COMPACT_ATOMS: atom_id res chain seq x y z
N TYR A 1 6.89 11.49 8.93
CA TYR A 1 6.66 10.74 7.67
C TYR A 1 6.76 9.24 7.90
N ASP A 2 6.22 8.78 9.03
CA ASP A 2 6.49 7.40 9.45
C ASP A 2 5.57 6.39 8.77
N HIS A 3 4.46 6.85 8.19
CA HIS A 3 3.68 6.05 7.25
C HIS A 3 4.49 5.59 6.02
N ILE A 4 5.51 6.33 5.58
CA ILE A 4 6.39 5.92 4.47
C ILE A 4 7.43 4.92 4.96
N THR A 5 8.12 5.24 6.06
CA THR A 5 9.17 4.37 6.62
C THR A 5 8.60 3.01 7.03
N SER A 6 7.43 3.01 7.66
CA SER A 6 6.69 1.79 8.01
C SER A 6 6.15 1.04 6.80
N ALA A 7 5.72 1.71 5.72
CA ALA A 7 5.26 1.02 4.51
C ALA A 7 6.40 0.23 3.84
N ILE A 8 7.63 0.76 3.83
CA ILE A 8 8.80 0.04 3.30
C ILE A 8 9.05 -1.23 4.12
N GLY A 9 9.14 -1.10 5.45
CA GLY A 9 9.34 -2.25 6.33
C GLY A 9 8.17 -3.24 6.30
N GLY A 10 6.94 -2.72 6.22
CA GLY A 10 5.71 -3.50 6.17
C GLY A 10 5.60 -4.36 4.91
N ALA A 11 5.97 -3.83 3.74
CA ALA A 11 6.02 -4.61 2.51
C ALA A 11 7.01 -5.77 2.62
N ILE A 12 8.19 -5.53 3.17
CA ILE A 12 9.21 -6.57 3.42
C ILE A 12 8.69 -7.60 4.43
N ALA A 13 8.11 -7.16 5.55
CA ALA A 13 7.59 -8.03 6.58
C ALA A 13 6.47 -8.94 6.06
N ALA A 14 5.52 -8.38 5.29
CA ALA A 14 4.43 -9.15 4.69
C ALA A 14 4.92 -10.14 3.62
N THR A 15 5.93 -9.76 2.83
CA THR A 15 6.60 -10.69 1.90
C THR A 15 7.26 -11.86 2.66
N ASN A 16 7.68 -11.65 3.92
CA ASN A 16 8.28 -12.68 4.77
C ASN A 16 7.26 -13.37 5.71
N GLY A 17 5.95 -13.25 5.45
CA GLY A 17 4.91 -14.01 6.15
C GLY A 17 4.16 -13.25 7.25
N ALA A 18 4.36 -11.94 7.41
CA ALA A 18 3.48 -11.14 8.26
C ALA A 18 2.07 -11.08 7.62
N ASN A 19 1.08 -11.65 8.31
CA ASN A 19 -0.28 -11.76 7.79
C ASN A 19 -1.15 -10.51 8.05
N PHE A 20 -0.65 -9.55 8.82
CA PHE A 20 -1.37 -8.33 9.17
C PHE A 20 -0.39 -7.16 9.36
N LEU A 21 -0.72 -6.00 8.77
CA LEU A 21 0.02 -4.75 8.93
C LEU A 21 -0.85 -3.74 9.68
N CYS A 22 -0.44 -3.36 10.89
CA CYS A 22 -1.00 -2.18 11.54
C CYS A 22 -0.47 -0.94 10.82
N TYR A 23 -1.38 -0.09 10.36
CA TYR A 23 -1.01 1.14 9.68
C TYR A 23 -0.35 2.15 10.63
N VAL A 24 0.46 3.03 10.05
CA VAL A 24 1.09 4.16 10.72
C VAL A 24 0.66 5.42 10.00
N THR A 25 0.37 6.49 10.73
CA THR A 25 -0.09 7.75 10.15
C THR A 25 1.07 8.74 9.95
N PRO A 26 0.91 9.80 9.14
CA PRO A 26 1.87 10.91 9.11
C PRO A 26 2.11 11.58 10.47
N ALA A 27 1.10 11.55 11.34
CA ALA A 27 1.10 12.12 12.68
C ALA A 27 1.82 11.28 13.75
N GLU A 28 2.24 10.05 13.43
CA GLU A 28 2.95 9.17 14.36
C GLU A 28 4.13 9.90 15.02
N HIS A 29 4.30 9.68 16.33
CA HIS A 29 5.28 10.35 17.19
C HIS A 29 5.12 11.87 17.36
N LEU A 30 4.12 12.51 16.74
CA LEU A 30 3.96 13.97 16.75
C LEU A 30 2.67 14.43 17.42
N ARG A 31 1.54 13.81 17.09
CA ARG A 31 0.19 14.24 17.53
C ARG A 31 -0.85 13.13 17.36
N LEU A 32 -2.06 13.39 17.82
CA LEU A 32 -3.22 12.60 17.41
C LEU A 32 -3.54 12.87 15.93
N PRO A 33 -3.84 11.83 15.14
CA PRO A 33 -4.11 11.96 13.72
C PRO A 33 -5.48 12.62 13.47
N ASP A 34 -5.56 13.41 12.42
CA ASP A 34 -6.82 13.86 11.83
C ASP A 34 -7.31 12.89 10.74
N ILE A 35 -8.44 13.22 10.10
CA ILE A 35 -9.07 12.37 9.08
C ILE A 35 -8.14 12.15 7.87
N ASN A 36 -7.34 13.15 7.49
CA ASN A 36 -6.41 13.03 6.37
C ASN A 36 -5.23 12.14 6.74
N ASP A 37 -4.67 12.31 7.94
CA ASP A 37 -3.60 11.45 8.44
C ASP A 37 -4.01 9.96 8.46
N VAL A 38 -5.26 9.69 8.88
CA VAL A 38 -5.82 8.34 8.88
C VAL A 38 -5.91 7.79 7.46
N LYS A 39 -6.45 8.58 6.52
CA LYS A 39 -6.58 8.18 5.12
C LYS A 39 -5.22 7.89 4.49
N GLU A 40 -4.23 8.75 4.71
CA GLU A 40 -2.88 8.57 4.17
C GLU A 40 -2.21 7.31 4.71
N GLY A 41 -2.29 7.08 6.02
CA GLY A 41 -1.73 5.86 6.62
C GLY A 41 -2.39 4.59 6.07
N ILE A 42 -3.72 4.58 5.92
CA ILE A 42 -4.44 3.44 5.33
C ILE A 42 -3.97 3.19 3.89
N ILE A 43 -3.87 4.23 3.06
CA ILE A 43 -3.44 4.08 1.67
C ILE A 43 -1.99 3.57 1.60
N ALA A 44 -1.09 4.11 2.42
CA ALA A 44 0.31 3.67 2.48
C ALA A 44 0.42 2.18 2.84
N SER A 45 -0.30 1.74 3.87
CA SER A 45 -0.30 0.32 4.27
C SER A 45 -0.99 -0.59 3.25
N LYS A 46 -2.04 -0.13 2.57
CA LYS A 46 -2.66 -0.89 1.46
C LYS A 46 -1.70 -1.08 0.29
N ILE A 47 -0.91 -0.07 -0.04
CA ILE A 47 0.13 -0.19 -1.08
C ILE A 47 1.20 -1.20 -0.64
N ALA A 48 1.65 -1.13 0.62
CA ALA A 48 2.62 -2.08 1.16
C ALA A 48 2.11 -3.53 1.13
N ALA A 49 0.86 -3.76 1.55
CA ALA A 49 0.22 -5.07 1.51
C ALA A 49 0.10 -5.59 0.06
N HIS A 50 -0.40 -4.77 -0.86
CA HIS A 50 -0.52 -5.13 -2.28
C HIS A 50 0.83 -5.46 -2.92
N ALA A 51 1.88 -4.68 -2.61
CA ALA A 51 3.23 -4.96 -3.08
C ALA A 51 3.73 -6.33 -2.58
N ALA A 52 3.44 -6.69 -1.32
CA ALA A 52 3.77 -8.00 -0.77
C ALA A 52 2.96 -9.13 -1.43
N ASP A 53 1.66 -8.92 -1.70
CA ASP A 53 0.81 -9.90 -2.39
C ASP A 53 1.36 -10.23 -3.78
N ILE A 54 1.81 -9.22 -4.53
CA ILE A 54 2.50 -9.40 -5.82
C ILE A 54 3.82 -10.14 -5.64
N ALA A 55 4.65 -9.74 -4.66
CA ALA A 55 5.95 -10.35 -4.41
C ALA A 55 5.84 -11.83 -4.02
N ASN A 56 4.78 -12.18 -3.28
CA ASN A 56 4.46 -13.55 -2.88
C ASN A 56 3.79 -14.38 -4.00
N GLY A 57 3.51 -13.76 -5.16
CA GLY A 57 2.91 -14.45 -6.29
C GLY A 57 1.48 -14.91 -6.03
N LEU A 58 0.72 -14.18 -5.19
CA LEU A 58 -0.67 -14.55 -4.91
C LEU A 58 -1.52 -14.51 -6.20
N PRO A 59 -2.38 -15.52 -6.42
CA PRO A 59 -3.24 -15.56 -7.60
C PRO A 59 -4.09 -14.28 -7.73
N GLY A 60 -4.01 -13.62 -8.89
CA GLY A 60 -4.77 -12.42 -9.21
C GLY A 60 -4.25 -11.11 -8.61
N ALA A 61 -3.21 -11.14 -7.77
CA ALA A 61 -2.68 -9.92 -7.13
C ALA A 61 -2.19 -8.88 -8.16
N ARG A 62 -1.64 -9.33 -9.30
CA ARG A 62 -1.11 -8.45 -10.35
C ARG A 62 -2.14 -8.03 -11.40
N ASP A 63 -3.34 -8.60 -11.39
CA ASP A 63 -4.34 -8.36 -12.44
C ASP A 63 -4.76 -6.90 -12.48
N ARG A 64 -4.93 -6.28 -11.30
CA ARG A 64 -5.24 -4.85 -11.17
C ARG A 64 -4.12 -3.97 -11.75
N ASP A 65 -2.87 -4.29 -11.48
CA ASP A 65 -1.71 -3.55 -12.01
C ASP A 65 -1.63 -3.65 -13.53
N ASN A 66 -1.88 -4.85 -14.07
CA ASN A 66 -1.91 -5.08 -15.50
C ASN A 66 -3.06 -4.33 -16.18
N ALA A 67 -4.26 -4.32 -15.58
CA ALA A 67 -5.41 -3.55 -16.06
C ALA A 67 -5.10 -2.05 -16.09
N MET A 68 -4.61 -1.49 -14.97
CA MET A 68 -4.20 -0.09 -14.87
C MET A 68 -3.05 0.26 -15.82
N ALA A 69 -2.10 -0.65 -16.06
CA ALA A 69 -1.03 -0.45 -17.03
C ALA A 69 -1.57 -0.40 -18.48
N LYS A 70 -2.55 -1.24 -18.80
CA LYS A 70 -3.23 -1.26 -20.10
C LYS A 70 -4.08 0.00 -20.33
N ALA A 71 -4.84 0.46 -19.33
CA ALA A 71 -5.58 1.72 -19.40
C ALA A 71 -4.63 2.90 -19.66
N ARG A 72 -3.54 3.00 -18.90
CA ARG A 72 -2.48 4.00 -19.11
C ARG A 72 -1.85 3.93 -20.51
N GLN A 73 -1.62 2.73 -21.04
CA GLN A 73 -1.11 2.55 -22.41
C GLN A 73 -2.10 3.10 -23.45
N ASN A 74 -3.40 2.91 -23.22
CA ASN A 74 -4.46 3.32 -24.15
C ASN A 74 -4.90 4.79 -23.97
N LEU A 75 -4.34 5.52 -23.00
CA LEU A 75 -4.78 6.86 -22.60
C LEU A 75 -6.26 6.89 -22.18
N ASP A 76 -6.75 5.78 -21.63
CA ASP A 76 -8.08 5.69 -21.05
C ASP A 76 -8.01 6.22 -19.61
N TRP A 77 -8.52 7.42 -19.37
CA TRP A 77 -8.40 8.11 -18.08
C TRP A 77 -9.57 7.89 -17.13
N ASP A 78 -10.67 7.36 -17.65
CA ASP A 78 -11.87 7.06 -16.87
C ASP A 78 -11.76 5.66 -16.21
N GLU A 79 -10.76 4.86 -16.61
CA GLU A 79 -10.44 3.51 -16.12
C GLU A 79 -9.10 3.45 -15.36
#